data_AF-A0A9N9CHD7-F1
#
_entry.id   AF-A0A9N9CHD7-F1
#
_cell.length_a   1.000
_cell.length_b   1.000
_cell.length_c   1.000
_cell.angle_alpha   90.00
_cell.angle_beta   90.00
_cell.angle_gamma   90.00
#
_symmetry.space_group_name_H-M   'P 1'
#
loop_
_entity.id
_entity.type
_entity.pdbx_description
1 polymer ?
#
loop_
_entity_poly.entity_id
_entity_poly.type
_entity_poly.pdbx_seq_one_letter_code
_entity_poly.pdbx_strand_id
1 'polypeptide(L)'
;MVDSVLDNDAFLTQLTRLFENVKPTTKKILLTMKRHTWQPKKLRNVEAAKELKNQDSEKKVDNKEYPLVIRATCGKNKIKTVVNPSDSDKFYTAYTKATIA
;
A
#
# COMPACT_ATOMS: atom_id res chain seq x y z
N MET A 1 -15.07 11.40 -8.78
CA MET A 1 -14.81 10.03 -8.28
C MET A 1 -13.74 10.15 -7.21
N VAL A 2 -14.11 10.02 -5.94
CA VAL A 2 -13.18 10.18 -4.81
C VAL A 2 -12.67 8.80 -4.43
N ASP A 3 -11.37 8.55 -4.60
CA ASP A 3 -10.75 7.33 -4.09
C ASP A 3 -10.71 7.40 -2.55
N SER A 4 -11.45 6.52 -1.86
CA SER A 4 -11.45 6.50 -0.40
C SER A 4 -10.13 5.92 0.12
N VAL A 5 -9.34 6.73 0.84
CA VAL A 5 -8.19 6.24 1.63
C VAL A 5 -8.75 5.68 2.92
N LEU A 6 -8.44 4.43 3.21
CA LEU A 6 -8.86 3.72 4.41
C LEU A 6 -7.63 3.33 5.23
N ASP A 7 -7.82 3.16 6.53
CA ASP A 7 -6.88 2.44 7.37
C ASP A 7 -6.80 0.95 6.95
N ASN A 8 -5.81 0.24 7.49
CA ASN A 8 -5.56 -1.14 7.11
C ASN A 8 -6.77 -2.05 7.43
N ASP A 9 -7.39 -1.88 8.60
CA ASP A 9 -8.47 -2.75 9.08
C ASP A 9 -9.79 -2.50 8.32
N ALA A 10 -10.15 -1.24 8.05
CA ALA A 10 -11.33 -0.92 7.23
C ALA A 10 -11.10 -1.27 5.76
N PHE A 11 -9.87 -1.16 5.24
CA PHE A 11 -9.55 -1.64 3.90
C PHE A 11 -9.80 -3.14 3.76
N LEU A 12 -9.30 -3.95 4.70
CA LEU A 12 -9.50 -5.40 4.70
C LEU A 12 -10.98 -5.76 4.83
N THR A 13 -11.71 -5.09 5.73
CA THR A 13 -13.16 -5.28 5.89
C THR A 13 -13.92 -4.96 4.60
N GLN A 14 -13.60 -3.84 3.94
CA GLN A 14 -14.23 -3.47 2.68
C GLN A 14 -13.81 -4.37 1.52
N LEU A 15 -12.58 -4.90 1.54
CA LEU A 15 -12.09 -5.85 0.55
C LEU A 15 -12.85 -7.18 0.62
N THR A 16 -13.08 -7.72 1.82
CA THR A 16 -13.93 -8.92 1.99
C THR A 16 -15.34 -8.66 1.49
N ARG A 17 -15.95 -7.53 1.86
CA ARG A 17 -17.28 -7.14 1.34
C ARG A 17 -17.28 -6.99 -0.18
N LEU A 18 -16.19 -6.54 -0.79
CA LEU A 18 -16.08 -6.44 -2.25
C LEU A 18 -16.11 -7.82 -2.90
N PHE A 19 -15.41 -8.81 -2.34
CA PHE A 19 -15.44 -10.19 -2.82
C PHE A 19 -16.83 -10.82 -2.65
N GLU A 20 -17.47 -10.65 -1.49
CA GLU A 20 -18.84 -11.16 -1.24
C GLU A 20 -19.90 -10.54 -2.17
N ASN A 21 -19.78 -9.24 -2.46
CA ASN A 21 -20.77 -8.49 -3.25
C ASN A 21 -20.47 -8.49 -4.76
N VAL A 22 -19.51 -9.28 -5.24
CA VAL A 22 -19.27 -9.43 -6.69
C VAL A 22 -20.51 -10.05 -7.32
N LYS A 23 -21.30 -9.20 -7.98
CA LYS A 23 -22.44 -9.65 -8.79
C LYS A 23 -21.89 -10.45 -9.98
N PRO A 24 -22.61 -11.49 -10.47
CA PRO A 24 -22.20 -12.27 -11.65
C PRO A 24 -21.93 -11.41 -12.89
N THR A 25 -22.59 -10.24 -12.97
CA THR A 25 -22.44 -9.23 -14.02
C THR A 25 -21.16 -8.39 -13.90
N THR A 26 -20.61 -8.21 -12.70
CA THR A 26 -19.38 -7.44 -12.45
C THR A 26 -18.21 -8.41 -12.28
N LYS A 27 -17.58 -8.80 -13.39
CA LYS A 27 -16.77 -10.02 -13.45
C LYS A 27 -15.39 -9.97 -12.80
N LYS A 28 -14.86 -8.79 -12.42
CA LYS A 28 -13.44 -8.66 -12.04
C LYS A 28 -13.23 -7.63 -10.95
N ILE A 29 -12.58 -8.05 -9.86
CA ILE A 29 -11.94 -7.15 -8.90
C ILE A 29 -10.51 -6.94 -9.38
N LEU A 30 -10.12 -5.69 -9.58
CA LEU A 30 -8.73 -5.32 -9.87
C LEU A 30 -8.05 -4.91 -8.58
N LEU A 31 -6.98 -5.62 -8.24
CA LEU A 31 -6.10 -5.26 -7.15
C LEU A 31 -4.75 -4.82 -7.71
N THR A 32 -4.25 -3.69 -7.22
CA THR A 32 -2.91 -3.20 -7.57
C THR A 32 -2.14 -2.86 -6.32
N MET A 33 -0.91 -3.36 -6.23
CA MET A 33 0.04 -3.05 -5.17
C MET A 33 1.22 -2.31 -5.80
N LYS A 34 1.60 -1.14 -5.26
CA LYS A 34 2.71 -0.34 -5.76
C LYS A 34 3.56 0.19 -4.62
N ARG A 35 4.88 0.24 -4.83
CA ARG A 35 5.82 0.89 -3.92
C ARG A 35 5.50 2.38 -3.81
N HIS A 36 5.28 2.86 -2.59
CA HIS A 36 5.08 4.27 -2.31
C HIS A 36 6.44 4.96 -2.14
N THR A 37 6.99 5.47 -3.24
CA THR A 37 8.27 6.19 -3.23
C THR A 37 8.13 7.69 -3.01
N TRP A 38 6.88 8.21 -3.01
CA TRP A 38 6.65 9.63 -2.79
C TRP A 38 6.84 9.97 -1.32
N GLN A 39 7.76 10.90 -1.06
CA GLN A 39 7.94 11.50 0.25
C GLN A 39 7.64 12.99 0.18
N PRO A 40 7.05 13.58 1.23
CA PRO A 40 6.87 15.02 1.33
C PRO A 40 8.23 15.73 1.26
N LYS A 41 8.27 16.91 0.64
CA LYS A 41 9.50 17.69 0.38
C LYS A 41 10.40 17.85 1.62
N LYS A 42 9.81 17.96 2.81
CA LYS A 42 10.56 18.08 4.08
C LYS A 42 11.43 16.85 4.36
N LEU A 43 10.89 15.64 4.17
CA LEU A 43 11.65 14.40 4.36
C LEU A 43 12.72 14.24 3.27
N ARG A 44 12.41 14.61 2.02
CA ARG A 44 13.37 14.58 0.91
C ARG A 44 14.59 15.48 1.17
N ASN A 45 14.41 16.67 1.76
CA ASN A 45 15.51 17.57 2.08
C ASN A 45 16.39 17.04 3.23
N VAL A 46 15.79 16.34 4.21
CA VAL A 46 16.52 15.71 5.31
C VAL A 46 17.31 14.49 4.82
N GLU A 47 16.73 13.70 3.92
CA GLU A 47 17.41 12.56 3.28
C GLU A 47 18.57 13.05 2.41
N ALA A 48 18.37 14.08 1.56
CA ALA A 48 19.43 14.67 0.76
C ALA A 48 20.57 15.25 1.63
N ALA A 49 20.26 15.87 2.77
CA ALA A 49 21.27 16.34 3.71
C ALA A 49 22.04 15.21 4.42
N LYS A 50 21.42 14.05 4.64
CA LYS A 50 22.09 12.85 5.16
C LYS A 50 22.97 12.17 4.10
N GLU A 51 22.53 12.15 2.84
CA GLU A 51 23.31 11.59 1.73
C GLU A 51 24.56 12.44 1.43
N LEU A 52 24.47 13.77 1.50
CA LEU A 52 25.65 14.64 1.36
C LEU A 52 26.70 14.45 2.46
N LYS A 53 26.30 14.06 3.68
CA LYS A 53 27.23 13.81 4.79
C LYS A 53 27.96 12.46 4.72
N ASN A 54 27.49 11.53 3.88
CA ASN A 54 27.99 10.16 3.80
C ASN A 54 28.74 9.86 2.48
N GLN A 55 29.32 10.87 1.82
CA GLN A 55 29.99 10.68 0.52
C GLN A 55 31.32 9.89 0.58
N ASP A 56 31.89 9.64 1.76
CA ASP A 56 33.19 8.96 1.91
C ASP A 56 33.11 7.47 2.30
N SER A 57 31.97 6.79 2.14
CA SER A 57 31.90 5.37 2.53
C SER A 57 31.05 4.56 1.57
N GLU A 58 31.72 3.67 0.85
CA GLU A 58 31.32 2.36 0.32
C GLU A 58 29.85 2.17 -0.09
N LYS A 59 29.62 1.58 -1.27
CA LYS A 59 28.31 1.13 -1.79
C LYS A 59 27.47 0.42 -0.70
N LYS A 60 26.76 1.20 0.12
CA LYS A 60 25.82 0.68 1.11
C LYS A 60 24.67 0.10 0.31
N VAL A 61 24.43 -1.20 0.53
CA VAL A 61 23.23 -1.88 0.07
C VAL A 61 22.04 -1.03 0.52
N ASP A 62 21.20 -0.61 -0.44
CA ASP A 62 20.04 0.23 -0.19
C ASP A 62 18.98 -0.58 0.56
N ASN A 63 19.13 -0.70 1.88
CA ASN A 63 18.18 -1.35 2.79
C ASN A 63 16.95 -0.47 3.06
N LYS A 64 16.63 0.46 2.17
CA LYS A 64 15.52 1.38 2.37
C LYS A 64 14.20 0.65 2.17
N GLU A 65 13.45 0.57 3.26
CA GLU A 65 12.09 0.06 3.27
C GLU A 65 11.10 1.14 2.82
N TYR A 66 10.07 0.73 2.09
CA TYR A 66 9.09 1.67 1.54
C TYR A 66 7.68 1.20 1.88
N PRO A 67 6.79 2.12 2.25
CA PRO A 67 5.38 1.80 2.34
C PRO A 67 4.84 1.31 0.99
N LEU A 68 3.77 0.53 1.05
CA LEU A 68 3.06 0.03 -0.12
C LEU A 68 1.70 0.71 -0.22
N VAL A 69 1.34 1.17 -1.42
CA VAL A 69 -0.04 1.56 -1.71
C VAL A 69 -0.76 0.39 -2.34
N ILE A 70 -1.86 0.00 -1.73
CA ILE A 70 -2.73 -1.05 -2.23
C ILE A 70 -4.05 -0.40 -2.64
N ARG A 71 -4.56 -0.75 -3.82
CA ARG A 71 -5.84 -0.27 -4.34
C ARG A 71 -6.65 -1.44 -4.85
N ALA A 72 -7.90 -1.53 -4.44
CA ALA A 72 -8.89 -2.44 -4.98
C ALA A 72 -9.95 -1.66 -5.76
N THR A 73 -10.38 -2.19 -6.90
CA THR A 73 -11.41 -1.60 -7.75
C THR A 73 -12.39 -2.65 -8.25
N CYS A 74 -13.68 -2.39 -8.08
CA CYS A 74 -14.77 -3.21 -8.63
C CYS A 74 -15.79 -2.27 -9.28
N GLY A 75 -15.74 -2.18 -10.61
CA GLY A 75 -16.55 -1.22 -11.37
C GLY A 75 -16.31 0.22 -10.94
N LYS A 76 -17.31 0.83 -10.27
CA LYS A 76 -17.26 2.22 -9.79
C LYS A 76 -16.69 2.35 -8.37
N ASN A 77 -16.60 1.26 -7.62
CA ASN A 77 -16.12 1.26 -6.24
C ASN A 77 -14.60 1.15 -6.21
N LYS A 78 -13.93 2.10 -5.55
CA LYS A 78 -12.48 2.19 -5.44
C LYS A 78 -12.08 2.45 -3.99
N ILE A 79 -11.28 1.56 -3.43
CA ILE A 79 -10.71 1.68 -2.09
C ILE A 79 -9.19 1.60 -2.17
N LYS A 80 -8.50 2.34 -1.31
CA LYS A 80 -7.04 2.29 -1.21
C LYS A 80 -6.57 2.39 0.23
N THR A 81 -5.41 1.80 0.50
CA THR A 81 -4.73 1.91 1.79
C THR A 81 -3.22 2.05 1.58
N VAL A 82 -2.53 2.53 2.61
CA VAL A 82 -1.07 2.66 2.65
C VAL A 82 -0.56 1.80 3.81
N VAL A 83 0.21 0.77 3.47
CA VAL A 83 0.79 -0.17 4.44
C VAL A 83 2.23 0.23 4.69
N ASN A 84 2.56 0.57 5.94
CA ASN A 84 3.94 0.84 6.34
C ASN A 84 4.72 -0.46 6.46
N PRO A 85 6.06 -0.44 6.30
CA PRO A 85 6.91 -1.61 6.50
C PRO A 85 6.71 -2.28 7.87
N SER A 86 6.54 -1.48 8.93
CA SER A 86 6.32 -1.94 10.31
C SER A 86 5.04 -2.76 10.51
N ASP A 87 4.01 -2.52 9.69
CA ASP A 87 2.69 -3.15 9.81
C ASP A 87 2.49 -4.26 8.76
N SER A 88 3.51 -4.52 7.93
CA SER A 88 3.41 -5.35 6.74
C SER A 88 3.06 -6.81 7.07
N ASP A 89 3.73 -7.42 8.03
CA ASP A 89 3.49 -8.82 8.42
C ASP A 89 2.06 -9.06 8.94
N LYS A 90 1.59 -8.15 9.80
CA LYS A 90 0.20 -8.17 10.31
C LYS A 90 -0.79 -8.00 9.16
N PHE A 91 -0.53 -7.04 8.27
CA PHE A 91 -1.39 -6.78 7.13
C PHE A 91 -1.46 -7.99 6.20
N TYR A 92 -0.33 -8.61 5.84
CA TYR A 92 -0.29 -9.76 4.94
C TYR A 92 -1.03 -10.97 5.50
N THR A 93 -0.85 -11.24 6.80
CA THR A 93 -1.56 -12.34 7.47
C THR A 93 -3.07 -12.18 7.37
N ALA A 94 -3.58 -10.97 7.60
CA ALA A 94 -5.01 -10.68 7.50
C ALA A 94 -5.50 -10.61 6.05
N TYR A 95 -4.68 -10.06 5.15
CA TYR A 95 -4.95 -9.96 3.73
C TYR A 95 -5.10 -11.35 3.07
N THR A 96 -4.20 -12.29 3.35
CA THR A 96 -4.28 -13.66 2.83
C THR A 96 -5.58 -14.34 3.26
N LYS A 97 -6.00 -14.15 4.52
CA LYS A 97 -7.28 -14.68 5.03
C LYS A 97 -8.47 -14.04 4.29
N ALA A 98 -8.42 -12.75 4.01
CA ALA A 98 -9.48 -12.02 3.32
C ALA A 98 -9.64 -12.39 1.83
N THR A 99 -8.61 -12.96 1.19
CA THR A 99 -8.63 -13.32 -0.25
C THR A 99 -8.85 -14.80 -0.55
N ILE A 100 -8.69 -15.69 0.45
CA ILE A 100 -8.80 -17.15 0.26
C ILE A 100 -10.18 -17.70 0.70
N ALA A 101 -11.04 -16.84 1.26
CA ALA A 101 -12.44 -17.18 1.58
C ALA A 101 -13.35 -17.04 0.36
#